data_AF-A0A8C8XBB3-F1
#
_entry.id   AF-A0A8C8XBB3-F1
#
_cell.length_a   1.000
_cell.length_b   1.000
_cell.length_c   1.000
_cell.angle_alpha   90.00
_cell.angle_beta   90.00
_cell.angle_gamma   90.00
#
_symmetry.space_group_name_H-M   'P 1'
#
loop_
_entity.id
_entity.type
_entity.pdbx_description
1 polymer ?
#
loop_
_entity_poly.entity_id
_entity_poly.type
_entity_poly.pdbx_seq_one_letter_code
_entity_poly.pdbx_strand_id
1 'polypeptide(L)'
;MLTTILFETYRSHWHADCPSKGQAFRCIRINNSQDKDPILERACAESNVDFSHLGLPKEMTIWVDPFEVCCRYGEKNHPFTIASFKGRWDEWELSQQVSCAVNRATLDYASGISSDEESCNKEPQIIPKVSNPKSIYQVKCGPVLNAFFFFFCPNSEKNLFTVKETNGKEKQNHKD
;
A
#
# COMPACT_ATOMS: atom_id res chain seq x y z
N MET A 1 18.88 6.87 -0.72
CA MET A 1 17.57 7.47 -0.29
C MET A 1 16.76 6.42 0.45
N LEU A 2 16.04 6.81 1.51
CA LEU A 2 15.27 5.90 2.40
C LEU A 2 14.40 4.88 1.66
N THR A 3 13.70 5.30 0.60
CA THR A 3 12.82 4.42 -0.20
C THR A 3 13.56 3.20 -0.77
N THR A 4 14.79 3.38 -1.25
CA THR A 4 15.61 2.30 -1.80
C THR A 4 16.01 1.30 -0.71
N ILE A 5 16.38 1.80 0.47
CA ILE A 5 16.75 0.95 1.61
C ILE A 5 15.56 0.10 2.05
N LEU A 6 14.39 0.73 2.24
CA LEU A 6 13.15 0.01 2.59
C LEU A 6 12.83 -1.07 1.55
N PHE A 7 13.01 -0.75 0.27
CA PHE A 7 12.78 -1.69 -0.82
C PHE A 7 13.70 -2.92 -0.73
N GLU A 8 15.01 -2.70 -0.63
CA GLU A 8 16.02 -3.76 -0.51
C GLU A 8 15.79 -4.63 0.73
N THR A 9 15.47 -4.01 1.85
CA THR A 9 15.31 -4.69 3.14
C THR A 9 14.02 -5.52 3.17
N TYR A 10 12.89 -4.99 2.68
CA TYR A 10 11.59 -5.64 2.87
C TYR A 10 11.25 -6.71 1.83
N ARG A 11 11.96 -6.78 0.70
CA ARG A 11 11.65 -7.69 -0.43
C ARG A 11 11.39 -9.15 -0.05
N SER A 12 12.16 -9.72 0.89
CA SER A 12 12.02 -11.12 1.30
C SER A 12 11.01 -11.34 2.42
N HIS A 13 10.48 -10.25 2.97
CA HIS A 13 9.55 -10.25 4.09
C HIS A 13 8.25 -9.53 3.73
N TRP A 14 7.91 -9.41 2.45
CA TRP A 14 6.66 -8.80 2.00
C TRP A 14 5.65 -9.89 1.61
N HIS A 15 4.57 -10.03 2.37
CA HIS A 15 3.59 -11.12 2.20
C HIS A 15 2.18 -10.55 2.06
N ALA A 16 1.75 -10.27 0.83
CA ALA A 16 0.44 -9.71 0.52
C ALA A 16 -0.73 -10.57 1.07
N ASP A 17 -0.63 -11.89 0.97
CA ASP A 17 -1.66 -12.83 1.43
C ASP A 17 -1.75 -12.93 2.95
N CYS A 18 -0.70 -12.53 3.67
CA CYS A 18 -0.66 -12.52 5.12
C CYS A 18 0.11 -11.27 5.60
N PRO A 19 -0.52 -10.08 5.59
CA PRO A 19 0.16 -8.80 5.83
C PRO A 19 0.90 -8.73 7.16
N SER A 20 0.41 -9.40 8.20
CA SER A 20 1.06 -9.46 9.52
C SER A 20 2.35 -10.27 9.53
N LYS A 21 2.54 -11.21 8.59
CA LYS A 21 3.77 -11.99 8.48
C LYS A 21 4.94 -11.06 8.15
N GLY A 22 5.96 -11.05 9.00
CA GLY A 22 7.12 -10.17 8.87
C GLY A 22 6.90 -8.73 9.33
N GLN A 23 5.76 -8.38 9.94
CA GLN A 23 5.50 -7.00 10.36
C GLN A 23 6.55 -6.45 11.34
N ALA A 24 7.06 -7.28 12.25
CA ALA A 24 8.05 -6.86 13.23
C ALA A 24 9.40 -6.54 12.56
N PHE A 25 9.74 -7.26 11.49
CA PHE A 25 10.92 -7.00 10.68
C PHE A 25 10.80 -5.71 9.86
N ARG A 26 9.60 -5.39 9.37
CA ARG A 26 9.31 -4.16 8.61
C ARG A 26 8.97 -2.96 9.50
N CYS A 27 9.02 -3.12 10.81
CA CYS A 27 8.71 -2.08 11.76
C CYS A 27 9.87 -1.08 11.84
N ILE A 28 9.57 0.21 11.69
CA ILE A 28 10.53 1.30 11.98
C ILE A 28 10.23 1.79 13.39
N ARG A 29 11.20 1.69 14.30
CA ARG A 29 10.96 1.95 15.72
C ARG A 29 12.06 2.77 16.39
N ILE A 30 11.62 3.77 17.14
CA ILE A 30 12.43 4.58 18.04
C ILE A 30 11.75 4.57 19.42
N ASN A 31 12.51 4.29 20.47
CA ASN A 31 12.06 4.35 21.86
C ASN A 31 13.24 4.58 22.84
N ASN A 32 12.99 4.51 24.15
CA ASN A 32 14.03 4.76 25.16
C ASN A 32 15.16 3.72 25.17
N SER A 33 14.93 2.51 24.64
CA SER A 33 15.94 1.45 24.55
C SER A 33 16.69 1.44 23.22
N GLN A 34 16.10 2.04 22.19
CA GLN A 34 16.60 2.11 20.83
C GLN A 34 16.26 3.50 20.28
N ASP A 35 17.18 4.43 20.46
CA ASP A 35 17.02 5.83 20.07
C ASP A 35 17.19 6.08 18.57
N LYS A 36 17.68 5.07 17.82
CA LYS A 36 17.80 5.08 16.36
C LYS A 36 17.31 3.78 15.75
N ASP A 37 16.53 3.90 14.69
CA ASP A 37 16.20 2.76 13.83
C ASP A 37 17.33 2.49 12.83
N PRO A 38 17.82 1.25 12.66
CA PRO A 38 18.92 0.93 11.75
C PRO A 38 18.69 1.35 10.29
N ILE A 39 17.44 1.30 9.80
CA ILE A 39 17.11 1.72 8.44
C ILE A 39 17.23 3.23 8.31
N LEU A 40 16.74 3.96 9.31
CA LEU A 40 16.85 5.42 9.35
C LEU A 40 18.29 5.87 9.54
N GLU A 41 19.06 5.18 10.38
CA GLU A 41 20.49 5.45 10.58
C GLU A 41 21.29 5.22 9.27
N ARG A 42 21.04 4.10 8.58
CA ARG A 42 21.62 3.85 7.25
C ARG A 42 21.23 4.95 6.26
N ALA A 43 19.96 5.34 6.21
CA ALA A 43 19.48 6.38 5.30
C ALA A 43 20.15 7.73 5.56
N CYS A 44 20.33 8.10 6.83
CA CYS A 44 21.06 9.29 7.24
C CYS A 44 22.53 9.24 6.82
N ALA A 45 23.22 8.13 7.08
CA ALA A 45 24.62 7.94 6.69
C ALA A 45 24.81 8.04 5.16
N GLU A 46 23.97 7.36 4.38
CA GLU A 46 24.02 7.42 2.91
C GLU A 46 23.66 8.80 2.34
N SER A 47 22.95 9.63 3.11
CA SER A 47 22.51 10.97 2.69
C SER A 47 23.35 12.10 3.30
N ASN A 48 24.38 11.78 4.10
CA ASN A 48 25.19 12.74 4.87
C ASN A 48 24.33 13.70 5.71
N VAL A 49 23.29 13.17 6.35
CA VAL A 49 22.39 13.90 7.26
C VAL A 49 22.62 13.40 8.68
N ASP A 50 22.80 14.30 9.65
CA ASP A 50 22.81 13.90 11.06
C ASP A 50 21.39 13.44 11.46
N PHE A 51 21.30 12.28 12.09
CA PHE A 51 20.06 11.73 12.61
C PHE A 51 19.35 12.69 13.56
N SER A 52 20.12 13.47 14.34
CA SER A 52 19.57 14.47 15.27
C SER A 52 18.72 15.55 14.57
N HIS A 53 19.04 15.86 13.31
CA HIS A 53 18.33 16.87 12.51
C HIS A 53 16.99 16.37 11.96
N LEU A 54 16.67 15.08 12.05
CA LEU A 54 15.38 14.56 11.59
C LEU A 54 14.20 15.05 12.44
N GLY A 55 14.44 15.51 13.67
CA GLY A 55 13.40 16.03 14.56
C GLY A 55 12.35 14.98 14.94
N LEU A 56 12.70 13.69 14.94
CA LEU A 56 11.77 12.61 15.22
C LEU A 56 11.37 12.58 16.71
N PRO A 57 10.15 12.14 17.05
CA PRO A 57 9.75 11.92 18.43
C PRO A 57 10.62 10.88 19.14
N LYS A 58 10.83 11.04 20.45
CA LYS A 58 11.57 10.06 21.30
C LYS A 58 10.96 8.66 21.29
N GLU A 59 9.65 8.57 21.08
CA GLU A 59 8.93 7.30 20.99
C GLU A 59 8.01 7.32 19.76
N MET A 60 8.37 6.54 18.74
CA MET A 60 7.62 6.40 17.51
C MET A 60 7.71 4.95 17.01
N THR A 61 6.63 4.44 16.44
CA THR A 61 6.60 3.14 15.80
C THR A 61 5.77 3.22 14.54
N ILE A 62 6.35 2.87 13.40
CA ILE A 62 5.68 2.84 12.10
C ILE A 62 5.68 1.40 11.60
N TRP A 63 4.51 0.90 11.23
CA TRP A 63 4.35 -0.38 10.57
C TRP A 63 4.08 -0.14 9.09
N VAL A 64 4.94 -0.68 8.24
CA VAL A 64 4.82 -0.62 6.79
C VAL A 64 4.41 -2.01 6.31
N ASP A 65 3.10 -2.22 6.23
CA ASP A 65 2.51 -3.51 5.91
C ASP A 65 1.85 -3.49 4.53
N PRO A 66 1.66 -4.66 3.89
CA PRO A 66 0.80 -4.74 2.74
C PRO A 66 -0.56 -4.08 3.03
N PHE A 67 -0.90 -3.13 2.17
CA PHE A 67 -2.20 -2.44 2.13
C PHE A 67 -2.46 -1.46 3.26
N GLU A 68 -1.53 -1.28 4.19
CA GLU A 68 -1.73 -0.36 5.31
C GLU A 68 -0.40 0.13 5.89
N VAL A 69 -0.33 1.42 6.16
CA VAL A 69 0.74 2.03 6.94
C VAL A 69 0.13 2.63 8.19
N CYS A 70 0.63 2.21 9.34
CA CYS A 70 0.16 2.65 10.65
C CYS A 70 1.29 3.29 11.44
N CYS A 71 0.97 4.21 12.33
CA CYS A 71 1.91 4.83 13.24
C CYS A 71 1.36 4.88 14.66
N ARG A 72 2.27 4.85 15.63
CA ARG A 72 2.01 5.12 17.04
C ARG A 72 3.09 6.05 17.56
N TYR A 73 2.67 7.14 18.20
CA TYR A 73 3.55 8.01 18.98
C TYR A 73 3.43 7.65 20.45
N GLY A 74 4.53 7.39 21.15
CA GLY A 74 4.50 6.97 22.55
C GLY A 74 4.05 5.51 22.76
N GLU A 75 4.74 4.76 23.62
CA GLU A 75 4.49 3.31 23.77
C GLU A 75 3.10 2.96 24.31
N LYS A 76 2.48 3.89 25.05
CA LYS A 76 1.18 3.70 25.71
C LYS A 76 -0.01 4.13 24.84
N ASN A 77 0.23 4.77 23.70
CA ASN A 77 -0.86 5.27 22.86
C ASN A 77 -1.34 4.21 21.88
N HIS A 78 -2.55 4.43 21.34
CA HIS A 78 -3.10 3.55 20.32
C HIS A 78 -2.49 3.87 18.96
N PRO A 79 -2.19 2.86 18.12
CA PRO A 79 -1.78 3.10 16.75
C PRO A 79 -2.94 3.70 15.93
N PHE A 80 -2.60 4.48 14.91
CA PHE A 80 -3.53 5.06 13.96
C PHE A 80 -3.03 4.84 12.54
N THR A 81 -3.97 4.74 11.60
CA THR A 81 -3.66 4.54 10.17
C THR A 81 -3.20 5.86 9.54
N ILE A 82 -2.01 5.84 8.93
CA ILE A 82 -1.50 6.94 8.09
C ILE A 82 -2.06 6.81 6.68
N ALA A 83 -2.00 5.60 6.12
CA ALA A 83 -2.47 5.29 4.78
C ALA A 83 -3.09 3.89 4.75
N SER A 84 -4.18 3.74 4.01
CA SER A 84 -4.82 2.44 3.78
C SER A 84 -5.13 2.28 2.31
N PHE A 85 -4.91 1.07 1.83
CA PHE A 85 -5.12 0.63 0.45
C PHE A 85 -6.05 -0.58 0.38
N LYS A 86 -6.60 -1.01 1.54
CA LYS A 86 -7.43 -2.22 1.70
C LYS A 86 -8.67 -2.25 0.81
N GLY A 87 -9.33 -1.11 0.60
CA GLY A 87 -10.60 -1.04 -0.15
C GLY A 87 -10.54 -1.50 -1.61
N ARG A 88 -9.38 -1.90 -2.13
CA ARG A 88 -9.21 -2.43 -3.49
C ARG A 88 -8.67 -3.87 -3.56
N TRP A 89 -8.38 -4.49 -2.41
CA TRP A 89 -8.00 -5.90 -2.34
C TRP A 89 -9.22 -6.80 -2.30
N ASP A 90 -10.28 -6.39 -1.59
CA ASP A 90 -11.57 -7.08 -1.60
C ASP A 90 -12.11 -7.19 -3.04
N GLU A 91 -11.97 -6.13 -3.84
CA GLU A 91 -12.37 -6.10 -5.25
C GLU A 91 -11.44 -6.93 -6.15
N TRP A 92 -10.13 -6.96 -5.87
CA TRP A 92 -9.15 -7.80 -6.58
C TRP A 92 -9.37 -9.28 -6.32
N GLU A 93 -9.59 -9.68 -5.07
CA GLU A 93 -9.85 -11.06 -4.67
C GLU A 93 -11.18 -11.56 -5.27
N LEU A 94 -12.22 -10.72 -5.23
CA LEU A 94 -13.48 -10.97 -5.95
C LEU A 94 -13.26 -11.09 -7.46
N SER A 95 -12.47 -10.21 -8.06
CA SER A 95 -12.18 -10.25 -9.51
C SER A 95 -11.43 -11.51 -9.93
N GLN A 96 -10.47 -11.95 -9.11
CA GLN A 96 -9.73 -13.19 -9.33
C GLN A 96 -10.66 -14.41 -9.21
N GLN A 97 -11.57 -14.43 -8.23
CA GLN A 97 -12.58 -15.49 -8.08
C GLN A 97 -13.55 -15.52 -9.27
N VAL A 98 -14.03 -14.36 -9.71
CA VAL A 98 -14.89 -14.22 -10.89
C VAL A 98 -14.15 -14.69 -12.14
N SER A 99 -12.91 -14.26 -12.37
CA SER A 99 -12.12 -14.70 -13.52
C SER A 99 -11.87 -16.21 -13.51
N CYS A 100 -11.57 -16.80 -12.35
CA CYS A 100 -11.43 -18.25 -12.21
C CYS A 100 -12.73 -18.98 -12.55
N ALA A 101 -13.88 -18.48 -12.07
CA ALA A 101 -15.19 -19.08 -12.34
C ALA A 101 -15.56 -18.98 -13.84
N VAL A 102 -15.31 -17.83 -14.48
CA VAL A 102 -15.52 -17.62 -15.92
C VAL A 102 -14.64 -18.56 -16.75
N ASN A 103 -13.36 -18.70 -16.39
CA ASN A 103 -12.45 -19.60 -17.09
C ASN A 103 -12.88 -21.07 -16.96
N ARG A 104 -13.37 -21.49 -15.78
CA ARG A 104 -13.94 -22.84 -15.60
C ARG A 104 -15.20 -23.04 -16.45
N ALA A 105 -16.14 -22.11 -16.39
CA ALA A 105 -17.37 -22.20 -17.19
C ALA A 105 -17.08 -22.21 -18.70
N THR A 106 -16.02 -21.54 -19.15
CA THR A 106 -15.59 -21.55 -20.55
C THR A 106 -14.91 -22.87 -20.94
N LEU A 107 -14.12 -23.46 -20.05
CA LEU A 107 -13.50 -24.78 -20.25
C LEU A 107 -14.52 -25.92 -20.30
N ASP A 108 -15.60 -25.80 -19.51
CA ASP A 108 -16.70 -26.77 -19.50
C ASP A 108 -17.50 -26.74 -20.82
N TYR A 109 -17.51 -25.61 -21.52
CA TYR A 109 -18.08 -25.50 -22.87
C TYR A 109 -17.11 -25.97 -23.98
N ALA A 110 -15.81 -25.64 -23.84
CA ALA A 110 -14.77 -26.03 -24.79
C ALA A 110 -14.49 -27.55 -24.81
N SER A 111 -14.86 -28.28 -23.75
CA SER A 111 -14.72 -29.74 -23.68
C SER A 111 -15.87 -30.50 -24.36
N GLY A 112 -16.90 -29.80 -24.85
CA GLY A 112 -18.07 -30.40 -25.49
C GLY A 112 -18.03 -30.46 -27.02
N ILE A 113 -17.01 -29.92 -27.69
CA ILE A 113 -16.98 -29.83 -29.15
C ILE A 113 -16.06 -30.93 -29.69
N SER A 114 -16.64 -32.13 -29.79
CA SER A 114 -16.25 -33.09 -30.81
C SER A 114 -16.33 -32.41 -32.18
N SER A 115 -15.28 -32.60 -32.98
CA SER A 115 -15.13 -32.22 -34.40
C SER A 115 -16.44 -32.01 -35.15
N ASP A 116 -16.62 -30.84 -35.76
CA ASP A 116 -16.68 -30.68 -37.23
C ASP A 116 -16.89 -29.18 -37.59
N GLU A 117 -16.02 -28.70 -38.48
CA GLU A 117 -16.07 -27.55 -39.41
C GLU A 117 -16.87 -26.24 -39.13
N GLU A 118 -16.17 -25.14 -39.40
CA GLU A 118 -16.62 -23.81 -39.86
C GLU A 118 -16.60 -22.62 -38.86
N SER A 119 -15.88 -21.59 -39.32
CA SER A 119 -15.41 -20.40 -38.62
C SER A 119 -16.53 -19.37 -38.37
N CYS A 120 -16.60 -18.84 -37.15
CA CYS A 120 -17.30 -17.57 -36.90
C CYS A 120 -16.57 -16.76 -35.81
N ASN A 121 -15.78 -15.78 -36.24
CA ASN A 121 -15.15 -14.78 -35.38
C ASN A 121 -16.22 -13.90 -34.71
N LYS A 122 -16.34 -13.95 -33.38
CA LYS A 122 -17.09 -12.96 -32.60
C LYS A 122 -16.22 -12.43 -31.46
N GLU A 123 -15.68 -11.24 -31.68
CA GLU A 123 -14.92 -10.47 -30.69
C GLU A 123 -15.88 -9.93 -29.60
N PRO A 124 -15.56 -10.09 -28.30
CA PRO A 124 -16.39 -9.55 -27.21
C PRO A 124 -16.35 -8.02 -27.20
N GLN A 125 -17.53 -7.38 -27.26
CA GLN A 125 -17.61 -5.91 -27.22
C GLN A 125 -17.36 -5.36 -25.81
N ILE A 126 -16.43 -4.40 -25.72
CA ILE A 126 -15.96 -3.75 -24.49
C ILE A 126 -16.98 -2.69 -24.02
N ILE A 127 -17.35 -2.73 -22.74
CA ILE A 127 -18.23 -1.74 -22.10
C ILE A 127 -17.51 -0.37 -22.04
N PRO A 128 -18.14 0.74 -22.45
CA PRO A 128 -17.49 2.06 -22.43
C PRO A 128 -17.19 2.52 -21.00
N LYS A 129 -15.93 2.89 -20.75
CA LYS A 129 -15.55 3.63 -19.54
C LYS A 129 -16.12 5.05 -19.61
N VAL A 130 -17.03 5.38 -18.71
CA VAL A 130 -17.41 6.77 -18.45
C VAL A 130 -16.29 7.49 -17.70
N SER A 131 -15.66 8.45 -18.37
CA SER A 131 -14.73 9.41 -17.79
C SER A 131 -15.50 10.68 -17.42
N ASN A 132 -15.45 11.09 -16.15
CA ASN A 132 -15.96 12.38 -15.71
C ASN A 132 -14.80 13.38 -15.54
N PRO A 133 -14.57 14.29 -16.50
CA PRO A 133 -13.48 15.25 -16.43
C PRO A 133 -13.69 16.39 -15.42
N LYS A 134 -14.82 16.44 -14.69
CA LYS A 134 -15.13 17.46 -13.68
C LYS A 134 -14.94 17.00 -12.22
N SER A 135 -14.22 15.88 -11.98
CA SER A 135 -13.92 15.45 -10.61
C SER A 135 -12.93 16.41 -9.94
N ILE A 136 -13.40 17.14 -8.93
CA ILE A 136 -12.62 18.07 -8.09
C ILE A 136 -11.63 17.37 -7.14
N TYR A 137 -11.65 16.03 -7.07
CA TYR A 137 -10.69 15.23 -6.30
C TYR A 137 -9.57 14.73 -7.22
N GLN A 138 -8.67 15.63 -7.62
CA GLN A 138 -7.40 15.26 -8.24
C GLN A 138 -6.25 15.64 -7.31
N VAL A 139 -6.08 14.84 -6.24
CA VAL A 139 -4.86 14.92 -5.43
C VAL A 139 -3.80 14.05 -6.10
N LYS A 140 -2.84 14.68 -6.78
CA LYS A 140 -1.65 14.01 -7.29
C LYS A 140 -0.73 13.67 -6.12
N CYS A 141 -0.68 12.40 -5.74
CA CYS A 141 0.39 11.89 -4.89
C CYS A 141 1.69 11.78 -5.72
N GLY A 142 2.82 12.20 -5.16
CA GLY A 142 4.10 12.18 -5.85
C GLY A 142 4.51 10.77 -6.31
N PRO A 143 5.33 10.65 -7.37
CA PRO A 143 5.63 9.37 -8.04
C PRO A 143 6.26 8.30 -7.13
N VAL A 144 6.87 8.69 -6.01
CA VAL A 144 7.71 7.81 -5.17
C VAL A 144 6.89 6.86 -4.29
N LEU A 145 5.85 7.35 -3.61
CA LEU A 145 4.95 6.53 -2.78
C LEU A 145 4.12 5.56 -3.62
N ASN A 146 3.71 6.03 -4.81
CA ASN A 146 2.98 5.24 -5.77
C ASN A 146 3.85 4.10 -6.32
N ALA A 147 5.10 4.41 -6.71
CA ALA A 147 6.06 3.41 -7.17
C ALA A 147 6.41 2.37 -6.09
N PHE A 148 6.56 2.79 -4.83
CA PHE A 148 6.85 1.87 -3.73
C PHE A 148 5.71 0.85 -3.52
N PHE A 149 4.46 1.32 -3.52
CA PHE A 149 3.30 0.44 -3.39
C PHE A 149 3.13 -0.47 -4.61
N PHE A 150 3.23 0.07 -5.83
CA PHE A 150 3.14 -0.72 -7.06
C PHE A 150 4.21 -1.82 -7.13
N PHE A 151 5.44 -1.54 -6.72
CA PHE A 151 6.51 -2.53 -6.78
C PHE A 151 6.24 -3.71 -5.83
N PHE A 152 5.73 -3.42 -4.63
CA PHE A 152 5.38 -4.42 -3.63
C PHE A 152 4.00 -5.05 -3.84
N CYS A 153 3.17 -4.48 -4.72
CA CYS A 153 1.84 -4.96 -5.13
C CYS A 153 1.62 -4.81 -6.65
N PRO A 154 2.37 -5.57 -7.48
CA PRO A 154 2.46 -5.34 -8.92
C PRO A 154 1.18 -5.62 -9.72
N ASN A 155 0.19 -6.27 -9.13
CA ASN A 155 -1.06 -6.63 -9.82
C ASN A 155 -2.19 -5.59 -9.67
N SER A 156 -1.97 -4.45 -9.01
CA SER A 156 -3.03 -3.48 -8.74
C SER A 156 -3.16 -2.40 -9.83
N GLU A 157 -3.79 -2.72 -10.96
CA GLU A 157 -4.12 -1.67 -11.93
C GLU A 157 -5.09 -0.64 -11.32
N LYS A 158 -4.66 0.63 -11.28
CA LYS A 158 -5.39 1.87 -10.92
C LYS A 158 -5.42 2.18 -9.41
N ASN A 159 -4.41 2.91 -8.94
CA ASN A 159 -4.28 3.41 -7.57
C ASN A 159 -5.01 4.75 -7.34
N LEU A 160 -6.18 4.71 -6.69
CA LEU A 160 -6.85 5.88 -6.09
C LEU A 160 -6.65 5.86 -4.55
N PHE A 161 -6.21 7.01 -4.00
CA PHE A 161 -5.72 7.17 -2.63
C PHE A 161 -6.74 7.92 -1.76
N THR A 162 -6.83 7.55 -0.48
CA THR A 162 -7.54 8.33 0.55
C THR A 162 -6.59 8.58 1.73
N VAL A 163 -6.15 9.83 1.91
CA VAL A 163 -5.43 10.28 3.10
C VAL A 163 -6.46 10.73 4.13
N LYS A 164 -6.42 10.20 5.35
CA LYS A 164 -7.25 10.70 6.46
C LYS A 164 -6.45 11.75 7.23
N GLU A 165 -6.81 13.02 7.10
CA GLU A 165 -6.31 14.07 7.99
C GLU A 165 -6.94 13.88 9.38
N THR A 166 -6.11 13.75 10.41
CA THR A 166 -6.54 13.84 11.81
C THR A 166 -6.39 15.28 12.26
N ASN A 167 -7.51 16.00 12.36
CA ASN A 167 -7.56 17.34 12.96
C ASN A 167 -7.21 17.27 14.45
N GLY A 168 -5.95 17.56 14.80
CA GLY A 168 -5.53 17.87 16.16
C GLY A 168 -6.01 19.27 16.55
N LYS A 169 -7.05 19.36 17.38
CA LYS A 169 -7.44 20.63 18.01
C LYS A 169 -6.43 20.97 19.11
N GLU A 170 -5.51 21.91 18.84
CA GLU A 170 -4.81 22.65 19.89
C GLU A 170 -5.81 23.55 20.62
N LYS A 171 -6.00 23.32 21.92
CA LYS A 171 -6.58 24.32 22.82
C LYS A 171 -5.43 25.13 23.41
N GLN A 172 -5.25 26.36 22.92
CA GLN A 172 -4.49 27.38 23.64
C GLN A 172 -5.30 27.82 24.87
N ASN A 173 -4.79 27.54 26.07
CA ASN A 173 -5.23 28.22 27.29
C ASN A 173 -4.36 29.47 27.45
N HIS A 174 -4.96 30.64 27.23
CA HIS A 174 -4.38 31.92 27.61
C HIS A 174 -4.38 32.02 29.13
N LYS A 175 -3.20 32.23 29.73
CA LYS A 175 -3.09 32.97 31.00
C LYS A 175 -3.29 34.44 30.68
N ASP A 176 -4.25 35.07 31.32
CA ASP A 176 -4.08 36.19 32.25
C ASP A 176 -5.44 36.52 32.91
#